data_AF-H5SP54-F1
#
_entry.id   AF-H5SP54-F1
#
_cell.length_a   1.000
_cell.length_b   1.000
_cell.length_c   1.000
_cell.angle_alpha   90.00
_cell.angle_beta   90.00
_cell.angle_gamma   90.00
#
_symmetry.space_group_name_H-M   'P 1'
#
loop_
_entity.id
_entity.type
_entity.pdbx_description
1 polymer ?
#
loop_
_entity_poly.entity_id
_entity_poly.type
_entity_poly.pdbx_seq_one_letter_code
_entity_poly.pdbx_strand_id
1 'polypeptide(L)' 'MATLHVRNVPDRLYEALKARAQADGRSLSAEVLTILERALKRNDSQQKLLQSLQRRQRFSPTKTGAPSSLELLREAREM' A
#
# COMPACT_ATOMS: atom_id res chain seq x y z
N MET A 1 18.00 11.95 -17.74
CA MET A 1 17.54 10.60 -17.39
C MET A 1 18.52 10.02 -16.39
N ALA A 2 18.04 9.45 -15.29
CA ALA A 2 18.91 8.82 -14.30
C ALA A 2 19.11 7.34 -14.65
N THR A 3 20.35 6.85 -14.54
CA THR A 3 20.68 5.43 -14.75
C THR A 3 20.99 4.79 -13.40
N LEU A 4 20.25 3.74 -13.05
CA LEU A 4 20.49 2.96 -11.84
C LEU A 4 21.37 1.75 -12.17
N HIS A 5 22.54 1.68 -11.55
CA HIS A 5 23.41 0.50 -11.63
C HIS A 5 23.26 -0.32 -10.35
N VAL A 6 22.86 -1.59 -10.49
CA VAL A 6 22.79 -2.56 -9.38
C VAL A 6 23.95 -3.52 -9.52
N ARG A 7 24.77 -3.64 -8.47
CA ARG A 7 25.92 -4.58 -8.42
C ARG A 7 25.59 -5.76 -7.52
N ASN A 8 26.29 -6.87 -7.73
CA ASN A 8 26.17 -8.10 -6.93
C ASN A 8 24.74 -8.67 -6.90
N VAL A 9 24.05 -8.66 -8.05
CA VAL A 9 22.76 -9.33 -8.18
C VAL A 9 23.03 -10.84 -8.19
N PRO A 10 22.44 -11.63 -7.25
CA PRO A 10 22.61 -13.07 -7.27
C PRO A 10 22.08 -13.66 -8.58
N ASP A 11 22.77 -14.63 -9.16
CA ASP A 11 22.39 -15.24 -10.45
C ASP A 11 20.95 -15.77 -10.43
N ARG A 12 20.55 -16.38 -9.31
CA ARG A 12 19.16 -16.85 -9.11
C ARG A 12 18.12 -15.73 -9.26
N LEU A 13 18.43 -14.54 -8.75
CA LEU A 13 17.54 -13.38 -8.85
C LEU A 13 17.50 -12.83 -10.28
N TYR A 14 18.65 -12.79 -10.95
CA TYR A 14 18.72 -12.39 -12.35
C TYR A 14 17.90 -13.32 -13.24
N GLU A 15 18.04 -14.64 -13.10
CA GLU A 15 17.28 -15.62 -13.88
C GLU A 15 15.78 -15.54 -13.59
N ALA A 16 15.38 -15.36 -12.33
CA ALA A 16 13.98 -15.17 -11.97
C ALA A 16 13.38 -13.91 -12.61
N LEU A 17 14.12 -12.80 -12.62
CA LEU A 17 13.68 -11.57 -13.29
C LEU A 17 13.58 -11.74 -14.80
N LYS A 18 14.54 -12.44 -15.40
CA LYS A 18 14.55 -12.73 -16.84
C LYS A 18 13.39 -13.61 -17.27
N ALA A 19 13.14 -14.69 -16.55
CA ALA A 19 11.99 -15.58 -16.81
C ALA A 19 10.66 -14.83 -16.70
N ARG A 20 10.53 -13.96 -15.69
CA ARG A 20 9.34 -13.13 -15.51
C ARG A 20 9.17 -12.09 -16.62
N ALA A 21 10.27 -11.45 -17.05
CA ALA A 21 10.23 -10.51 -18.17
C ALA A 21 9.82 -11.19 -19.49
N GLN A 22 10.32 -12.40 -19.74
CA GLN A 22 9.93 -13.20 -20.91
C GLN A 22 8.45 -13.59 -20.88
N ALA A 23 7.93 -14.03 -19.73
CA ALA A 23 6.53 -14.37 -19.56
C ALA A 23 5.60 -13.16 -19.80
N ASP A 24 6.02 -11.98 -19.36
CA ASP A 24 5.28 -10.73 -19.55
C ASP A 24 5.51 -10.07 -20.93
N GLY A 25 6.36 -10.65 -21.79
CA GLY A 25 6.70 -10.11 -23.11
C GLY A 25 7.44 -8.77 -23.06
N ARG A 26 8.18 -8.49 -21.97
CA ARG A 26 8.89 -7.22 -21.75
C ARG A 26 10.40 -7.42 -21.72
N SER A 27 11.13 -6.32 -21.94
CA SER A 27 12.57 -6.31 -21.68
C SER A 27 12.85 -6.39 -20.18
N LEU A 28 14.02 -6.92 -19.80
CA LEU A 28 14.42 -7.04 -18.40
C LEU A 28 14.40 -5.67 -17.70
N SER A 29 14.90 -4.62 -18.35
CA SER A 29 14.88 -3.26 -17.79
C SER A 29 13.46 -2.75 -17.55
N ALA A 30 12.53 -2.99 -18.48
CA ALA A 30 11.13 -2.60 -18.33
C ALA A 30 10.44 -3.37 -17.19
N GLU A 31 10.77 -4.65 -17.01
CA GLU A 31 10.24 -5.45 -15.92
C GLU A 31 10.78 -4.98 -14.56
N VAL A 32 12.08 -4.67 -14.47
CA VAL A 32 12.68 -4.09 -13.26
C VAL A 32 12.03 -2.76 -12.91
N LEU A 33 11.83 -1.87 -13.88
CA LEU A 33 11.11 -0.60 -13.69
C LEU A 33 9.69 -0.85 -13.16
N THR A 34 8.96 -1.78 -13.77
CA THR A 34 7.59 -2.13 -13.37
C THR A 34 7.55 -2.64 -11.91
N ILE A 35 8.50 -3.48 -11.51
CA ILE A 35 8.59 -3.98 -10.14
C ILE A 35 8.87 -2.84 -9.17
N LEU A 36 9.83 -1.96 -9.49
CA LEU A 36 10.18 -0.82 -8.65
C LEU A 36 8.98 0.14 -8.47
N GLU A 37 8.28 0.46 -9.55
CA GLU A 37 7.08 1.30 -9.49
C GLU A 37 5.99 0.69 -8.61
N ARG A 38 5.73 -0.61 -8.77
CA ARG A 38 4.74 -1.32 -7.95
C ARG A 38 5.13 -1.35 -6.48
N ALA A 39 6.42 -1.57 -6.18
CA ALA A 39 6.93 -1.57 -4.81
C ALA A 39 6.75 -0.20 -4.15
N LEU A 40 7.06 0.89 -4.87
CA LEU A 40 6.87 2.25 -4.37
C LEU A 40 5.39 2.59 -4.17
N LYS A 41 4.52 2.26 -5.13
CA LYS A 41 3.06 2.48 -5.02
C LYS A 41 2.44 1.71 -3.84
N ARG A 42 2.90 0.49 -3.58
CA ARG A 42 2.40 -0.32 -2.46
C ARG A 42 2.69 0.32 -1.11
N ASN A 43 3.89 0.86 -0.92
CA ASN A 43 4.28 1.53 0.31
C ASN A 43 3.44 2.79 0.56
N ASP A 44 3.24 3.60 -0.49
CA ASP A 44 2.38 4.78 -0.41
C ASP A 44 0.94 4.42 -0.04
N SER A 45 0.41 3.35 -0.64
CA SER A 45 -0.98 2.91 -0.42
C SER A 45 -1.19 2.44 1.02
N GLN A 46 -0.26 1.64 1.55
CA GLN A 46 -0.33 1.14 2.92
C GLN A 46 -0.15 2.26 3.94
N GLN A 47 0.79 3.19 3.70
CA GLN A 47 0.98 4.36 4.57
C GLN A 47 -0.23 5.29 4.54
N LYS A 48 -0.82 5.55 3.37
CA LYS A 48 -2.05 6.36 3.25
C LYS A 48 -3.23 5.70 3.94
N LEU A 49 -3.39 4.38 3.79
CA LEU A 49 -4.43 3.62 4.48
C LEU A 49 -4.28 3.73 6.00
N LEU A 50 -3.09 3.47 6.54
CA LEU A 50 -2.81 3.58 7.98
C LEU A 50 -3.03 5.02 8.49
N GLN A 51 -2.60 6.03 7.73
CA GLN A 51 -2.87 7.43 8.06
C GLN A 51 -4.37 7.75 8.07
N SER A 52 -5.13 7.22 7.12
CA SER A 52 -6.59 7.43 7.08
C SER A 52 -7.30 6.77 8.28
N LEU A 53 -6.86 5.58 8.71
CA LEU A 53 -7.38 4.90 9.89
C LEU A 53 -7.02 5.67 11.17
N GLN A 54 -5.78 6.16 11.29
CA GLN A 54 -5.36 7.01 12.41
C GLN A 54 -6.15 8.32 12.47
N ARG A 55 -6.43 8.97 11.33
CA ARG A 55 -7.26 10.18 11.27
C ARG A 55 -8.69 9.90 11.73
N ARG A 56 -9.28 8.77 11.35
CA ARG A 56 -10.61 8.34 11.80
C ARG A 56 -10.65 8.09 13.31
N GLN A 57 -9.62 7.45 13.88
CA GLN A 57 -9.54 7.22 15.33
C GLN A 57 -9.35 8.52 16.14
N ARG A 58 -8.77 9.58 15.56
CA ARG A 58 -8.70 10.90 16.20
C ARG A 58 -10.04 11.64 16.18
N PHE A 59 -10.97 11.28 15.30
CA PHE A 59 -12.34 11.77 15.34
C PHE A 59 -13.09 11.02 16.44
N SER A 60 -12.99 11.53 17.65
CA SER A 60 -13.76 11.04 18.80
C SER A 60 -15.10 11.79 18.82
N PRO A 61 -16.24 11.13 18.51
CA PRO A 61 -17.55 11.79 18.45
C PRO A 61 -17.94 12.46 19.78
N THR A 62 -17.44 11.94 20.90
CA THR A 62 -17.65 12.49 22.23
C THR A 62 -16.90 13.82 22.46
N LYS A 63 -15.84 14.13 21.70
CA LYS A 63 -15.17 15.45 21.74
C LYS A 63 -15.91 16.53 20.93
N THR A 64 -16.80 16.12 20.03
CA THR A 64 -17.58 17.02 19.16
C THR A 64 -19.05 17.16 19.59
N GLY A 65 -19.38 16.72 20.81
CA GLY A 65 -20.75 16.84 21.36
C GLY A 65 -21.79 15.91 20.70
N ALA A 66 -21.35 14.93 19.91
CA ALA A 66 -22.23 13.92 19.35
C ALA A 66 -22.36 12.73 20.33
N PRO A 67 -23.58 12.18 20.52
CA PRO A 67 -23.77 11.01 21.37
C PRO A 67 -22.92 9.85 20.85
N SER A 68 -22.37 9.08 21.79
CA SER A 68 -21.54 7.94 21.47
C SER A 68 -22.34 6.90 20.71
N SER A 69 -21.68 6.13 19.82
CA SER A 69 -22.37 5.09 19.04
C SER A 69 -23.07 4.05 19.92
N LEU A 70 -22.67 3.88 21.18
CA LEU A 70 -23.33 2.98 22.12
C LEU A 70 -24.64 3.54 22.66
N GLU A 71 -24.76 4.86 22.81
CA GLU A 71 -25.99 5.52 23.24
C GLU A 71 -27.07 5.40 22.15
N LEU A 72 -26.70 5.63 20.89
CA LEU A 72 -27.62 5.48 19.75
C LEU A 72 -28.13 4.04 19.59
N LEU A 73 -27.28 3.04 19.81
CA LEU A 73 -27.67 1.62 19.73
C LEU A 73 -28.56 1.19 20.91
N ARG A 74 -28.40 1.82 22.08
CA ARG A 74 -29.29 1.58 23.22
C ARG A 74 -30.67 2.18 22.96
N GLU A 75 -30.72 3.40 22.47
CA GLU A 75 -31.98 4.09 22.15
C GLU A 75 -32.79 3.34 21.07
N ALA A 76 -32.13 2.83 20.02
CA ALA A 76 -32.79 2.05 18.97
C ALA A 76 -33.31 0.67 19.42
N ARG A 77 -32.90 0.18 20.59
CA ARG A 77 -33.38 -1.08 21.17
C ARG A 77 -34.56 -0.87 22.13
N GLU A 78 -34.72 0.33 22.65
CA GLU A 78 -35.81 0.71 23.57
C GLU A 78 -37.01 1.32 22.80
N MET A 79 -36.98 1.33 21.46
CA MET A 79 -38.13 1.59 20.56
C MET A 79 -38.77 0.28 20.10
#